data_AF-A0A535DRT9-F1
#
_entry.id   AF-A0A535DRT9-F1
#
_cell.length_a   1.000
_cell.length_b   1.000
_cell.length_c   1.000
_cell.angle_alpha   90.00
_cell.angle_beta   90.00
_cell.angle_gamma   90.00
#
_symmetry.space_group_name_H-M   'P 1'
#
loop_
_entity.id
_entity.type
_entity.pdbx_description
1 polymer ?
#
loop_
_entity_poly.entity_id
_entity_poly.type
_entity_poly.pdbx_seq_one_letter_code
_entity_poly.pdbx_strand_id
1 'polypeptide(L)'
;MTILPSRVCIAALIALAPLANAVPVAAQPLPGTTCTLFPSDNILNTDVSALPVNAQSEVWKGNMAQNPYLHPDLGTFAQWYGMPVNVAPPPSSGLTPTFNYNSESDHPAEGYPIDQSTLIEGGPAAGSGTDRHALIVNKSLCKLYEIYNLQNFTNGQQPVAGSGAVWDLTSDAMRPIGWTSADAAGLPITPLLLRPDEILAGSIPHAIRFTAHCTHGYIWPGSHDAGSCTTAFPPMGARFRLRSSFDISGFAPNAQVVLRAFQGISVAALTTGGVQPPATRL
;
A
#
# COMPACT_ATOMS: atom_id res chain seq x y z
N MET A 1 48.84 -22.71 57.21
CA MET A 1 48.52 -21.33 56.79
C MET A 1 48.31 -21.38 55.28
N THR A 2 47.06 -21.55 54.88
CA THR A 2 46.67 -21.81 53.48
C THR A 2 45.38 -21.04 53.25
N ILE A 3 45.46 -19.99 52.43
CA ILE A 3 44.37 -19.04 52.18
C ILE A 3 43.64 -19.47 50.91
N LEU A 4 42.34 -19.75 50.99
CA LEU A 4 41.46 -19.91 49.82
C LEU A 4 41.11 -18.53 49.24
N PRO A 5 41.00 -18.38 47.89
CA PRO A 5 40.49 -17.15 47.31
C PRO A 5 38.95 -17.15 47.27
N SER A 6 38.35 -16.09 47.83
CA SER A 6 36.92 -15.80 47.72
C SER A 6 36.53 -15.49 46.28
N ARG A 7 35.52 -16.20 45.76
CA ARG A 7 34.83 -15.86 44.51
C ARG A 7 33.90 -14.68 44.75
N VAL A 8 34.18 -13.54 44.10
CA VAL A 8 33.25 -12.41 44.03
C VAL A 8 32.30 -12.68 42.85
N CYS A 9 31.02 -12.93 43.14
CA CYS A 9 29.96 -12.93 42.13
C CYS A 9 29.58 -11.48 41.82
N ILE A 10 29.93 -10.99 40.62
CA ILE A 10 29.41 -9.73 40.10
C ILE A 10 28.04 -10.01 39.51
N ALA A 11 26.98 -9.60 40.21
CA ALA A 11 25.64 -9.54 39.63
C ALA A 11 25.58 -8.36 38.66
N ALA A 12 25.50 -8.63 37.36
CA ALA A 12 25.27 -7.60 36.37
C ALA A 12 23.82 -7.10 36.49
N LEU A 13 23.63 -5.87 36.98
CA LEU A 13 22.35 -5.18 36.84
C LEU A 13 22.13 -4.88 35.35
N ILE A 14 21.23 -5.62 34.72
CA ILE A 14 20.66 -5.25 33.42
C ILE A 14 19.72 -4.07 33.70
N ALA A 15 20.18 -2.86 33.42
CA ALA A 15 19.31 -1.69 33.37
C ALA A 15 18.32 -1.90 32.22
N LEU A 16 17.05 -2.17 32.54
CA LEU A 16 15.97 -2.02 31.56
C LEU A 16 15.90 -0.54 31.21
N ALA A 17 16.43 -0.18 30.05
CA ALA A 17 16.11 1.10 29.43
C ALA A 17 14.59 1.15 29.23
N PRO A 18 13.90 2.24 29.60
CA PRO A 18 12.50 2.38 29.26
C PRO A 18 12.41 2.37 27.74
N LEU A 19 11.61 1.45 27.19
CA LEU A 19 11.15 1.54 25.81
C LEU A 19 10.54 2.93 25.68
N ALA A 20 11.18 3.81 24.91
CA ALA A 20 10.57 5.08 24.56
C ALA A 20 9.28 4.70 23.83
N ASN A 21 8.13 5.00 24.44
CA ASN A 21 6.85 4.92 23.74
C ASN A 21 6.96 5.89 22.57
N ALA A 22 7.24 5.37 21.38
CA ALA A 22 7.08 6.13 20.15
C ALA A 22 5.63 6.63 20.18
N VAL A 23 5.43 7.94 20.22
CA VAL A 23 4.10 8.50 20.00
C VAL A 23 3.73 8.05 18.58
N PRO A 24 2.70 7.21 18.39
CA PRO A 24 2.29 6.87 17.05
C PRO A 24 1.94 8.18 16.36
N VAL A 25 2.67 8.51 15.29
CA VAL A 25 2.28 9.61 14.42
C VAL A 25 0.99 9.14 13.78
N ALA A 26 -0.15 9.63 14.26
CA ALA A 26 -1.44 9.19 13.76
C ALA A 26 -1.57 9.59 12.29
N ALA A 27 -1.99 8.64 11.45
CA ALA A 27 -2.38 8.92 10.07
C ALA A 27 -3.42 10.05 10.08
N GLN A 28 -3.09 11.16 9.42
CA GLN A 28 -4.04 12.27 9.30
C GLN A 28 -5.26 11.78 8.52
N PRO A 29 -6.48 12.21 8.90
CA PRO A 29 -7.67 11.91 8.12
C PRO A 29 -7.46 12.22 6.64
N LEU A 30 -8.08 11.43 5.77
CA LEU A 30 -7.98 11.69 4.33
C LEU A 30 -8.58 13.08 4.02
N PRO A 31 -7.91 13.96 3.24
CA PRO A 31 -8.41 15.30 2.96
C PRO A 31 -9.85 15.28 2.42
N GLY A 32 -10.70 16.16 2.95
CA GLY A 32 -12.12 16.20 2.61
C GLY A 32 -12.99 15.21 3.41
N THR A 33 -12.42 14.48 4.37
CA THR A 33 -13.12 13.55 5.27
C THR A 33 -12.71 13.73 6.73
N THR A 34 -13.42 13.04 7.62
CA THR A 34 -13.00 12.79 9.01
C THR A 34 -12.49 11.37 9.22
N CYS A 35 -12.31 10.60 8.15
CA CYS A 35 -11.95 9.19 8.21
C CYS A 35 -10.43 9.04 8.23
N THR A 36 -9.92 8.34 9.24
CA THR A 36 -8.55 7.81 9.22
C THR A 36 -8.46 6.69 8.19
N LEU A 37 -7.25 6.34 7.75
CA LEU A 37 -7.01 5.21 6.85
C LEU A 37 -6.53 4.01 7.69
N PHE A 38 -7.48 3.37 8.38
CA PHE A 38 -7.28 2.32 9.41
C PHE A 38 -6.90 2.82 10.81
N PRO A 39 -7.08 1.98 11.85
CA PRO A 39 -6.53 2.23 13.18
C PRO A 39 -5.02 2.50 13.16
N SER A 40 -4.54 3.26 14.16
CA SER A 40 -3.12 3.63 14.23
C SER A 40 -2.17 2.45 14.42
N ASP A 41 -2.66 1.35 15.00
CA ASP A 41 -1.95 0.10 15.27
C ASP A 41 -2.14 -0.96 14.17
N ASN A 42 -2.76 -0.58 13.04
CA ASN A 42 -2.89 -1.45 11.89
C ASN A 42 -1.53 -1.96 11.37
N ILE A 43 -1.48 -3.18 10.84
CA ILE A 43 -0.25 -3.76 10.27
C ILE A 43 0.36 -2.88 9.17
N LEU A 44 -0.46 -2.13 8.45
CA LEU A 44 -0.01 -1.23 7.40
C LEU A 44 0.77 -0.02 7.93
N ASN A 45 0.62 0.28 9.22
CA ASN A 45 1.27 1.38 9.95
C ASN A 45 2.44 0.91 10.83
N THR A 46 2.77 -0.39 10.81
CA THR A 46 3.81 -0.97 11.67
C THR A 46 5.22 -0.53 11.23
N ASP A 47 6.01 -0.02 12.18
CA ASP A 47 7.44 0.22 12.01
C ASP A 47 8.19 -1.12 11.89
N VAL A 48 8.97 -1.28 10.83
CA VAL A 48 9.74 -2.51 10.55
C VAL A 48 11.25 -2.30 10.64
N SER A 49 11.71 -1.12 11.08
CA SER A 49 13.12 -0.76 11.15
C SER A 49 13.95 -1.71 12.02
N ALA A 50 13.32 -2.28 13.06
CA ALA A 50 13.91 -3.23 13.99
C ALA A 50 13.79 -4.70 13.55
N LEU A 51 13.06 -5.00 12.46
CA LEU A 51 12.94 -6.38 11.99
C LEU A 51 14.27 -6.89 11.39
N PRO A 52 14.58 -8.19 11.57
CA PRO A 52 15.74 -8.79 10.95
C PRO A 52 15.61 -8.75 9.42
N VAL A 53 16.72 -8.52 8.73
CA VAL A 53 16.77 -8.58 7.28
C VAL A 53 16.55 -10.02 6.84
N ASN A 54 15.62 -10.25 5.90
CA ASN A 54 15.36 -11.58 5.37
C ASN A 54 16.59 -12.11 4.60
N ALA A 55 16.90 -13.40 4.75
CA ALA A 55 18.01 -14.05 4.05
C ALA A 55 17.92 -13.95 2.51
N GLN A 56 16.72 -13.80 1.95
CA GLN A 56 16.48 -13.61 0.51
C GLN A 56 16.56 -12.15 0.05
N SER A 57 16.80 -11.18 0.93
CA SER A 57 16.77 -9.74 0.61
C SER A 57 17.64 -9.37 -0.59
N GLU A 58 18.89 -9.85 -0.65
CA GLU A 58 19.79 -9.54 -1.77
C GLU A 58 19.36 -10.22 -3.07
N VAL A 59 18.81 -11.43 -3.00
CA VAL A 59 18.28 -12.15 -4.16
C VAL A 59 17.07 -11.42 -4.73
N TRP A 60 16.11 -11.06 -3.87
CA TRP A 60 14.92 -10.32 -4.27
C TRP A 60 15.27 -8.95 -4.84
N LYS A 61 16.13 -8.17 -4.18
CA LYS A 61 16.58 -6.86 -4.66
C LYS A 61 17.21 -6.95 -6.05
N GLY A 62 18.03 -7.97 -6.30
CA GLY A 62 18.67 -8.18 -7.60
C GLY A 62 17.71 -8.54 -8.73
N ASN A 63 16.53 -9.08 -8.41
CA ASN A 63 15.54 -9.54 -9.38
C ASN A 63 14.34 -8.59 -9.53
N MET A 64 13.95 -7.85 -8.48
CA MET A 64 12.69 -7.09 -8.48
C MET A 64 12.67 -5.90 -9.45
N ALA A 65 13.83 -5.31 -9.75
CA ALA A 65 13.97 -4.13 -10.58
C ALA A 65 15.28 -4.17 -11.38
N GLN A 66 15.23 -3.71 -12.62
CA GLN A 66 16.41 -3.65 -13.49
C GLN A 66 17.40 -2.55 -13.10
N ASN A 67 16.97 -1.60 -12.27
CA ASN A 67 17.80 -0.52 -11.75
C ASN A 67 17.28 -0.08 -10.36
N PRO A 68 18.07 0.66 -9.57
CA PRO A 68 17.68 1.06 -8.22
C PRO A 68 16.76 2.29 -8.17
N TYR A 69 16.33 2.82 -9.32
CA TYR A 69 15.49 4.01 -9.38
C TYR A 69 14.03 3.62 -9.23
N LEU A 70 13.39 4.16 -8.20
CA LEU A 70 11.93 4.12 -8.09
C LEU A 70 11.34 5.11 -9.09
N HIS A 71 10.29 4.67 -9.78
CA HIS A 71 9.47 5.54 -10.61
C HIS A 71 8.27 6.02 -9.77
N PRO A 72 8.22 7.31 -9.40
CA PRO A 72 7.06 7.83 -8.69
C PRO A 72 5.92 8.03 -9.67
N ASP A 73 4.88 7.20 -9.58
CA ASP A 73 3.60 7.42 -10.29
C ASP A 73 2.75 8.50 -9.60
N LEU A 74 3.37 9.66 -9.40
CA LEU A 74 2.76 10.87 -8.87
C LEU A 74 2.33 11.75 -10.04
N GLY A 75 1.03 11.95 -10.19
CA GLY A 75 0.48 12.82 -11.20
C GLY A 75 -0.74 13.55 -10.73
N THR A 76 -1.32 14.31 -11.65
CA THR A 76 -2.59 15.00 -11.45
C THR A 76 -3.64 14.38 -12.35
N PHE A 77 -4.90 14.54 -11.94
CA PHE A 77 -6.03 14.20 -12.79
C PHE A 77 -5.95 14.84 -14.18
N ALA A 78 -5.52 16.10 -14.28
CA ALA A 78 -5.37 16.79 -15.56
C ALA A 78 -4.35 16.13 -16.51
N GLN A 79 -3.42 15.35 -15.96
CA GLN A 79 -2.43 14.58 -16.71
C GLN A 79 -2.86 13.14 -16.97
N TRP A 80 -4.00 12.71 -16.40
CA TRP A 80 -4.42 11.31 -16.36
C TRP A 80 -3.34 10.36 -15.83
N TYR A 81 -2.53 10.86 -14.89
CA TYR A 81 -1.36 10.18 -14.36
C TYR A 81 -1.44 10.11 -12.83
N GLY A 82 -0.99 8.99 -12.27
CA GLY A 82 -1.24 8.62 -10.88
C GLY A 82 -2.64 8.05 -10.64
N MET A 83 -3.00 7.88 -9.36
CA MET A 83 -4.24 7.22 -8.95
C MET A 83 -5.21 8.20 -8.29
N PRO A 84 -6.33 8.57 -8.94
CA PRO A 84 -7.29 9.48 -8.34
C PRO A 84 -8.05 8.81 -7.19
N VAL A 85 -8.21 9.52 -6.07
CA VAL A 85 -9.05 9.11 -4.94
C VAL A 85 -10.32 9.97 -4.92
N ASN A 86 -11.47 9.32 -5.05
CA ASN A 86 -12.79 9.94 -5.08
C ASN A 86 -13.33 10.08 -3.64
N VAL A 87 -13.57 11.29 -3.15
CA VAL A 87 -13.95 11.53 -1.74
C VAL A 87 -15.38 12.08 -1.54
N ALA A 88 -15.90 12.90 -2.46
CA ALA A 88 -17.25 13.47 -2.30
C ALA A 88 -17.83 14.18 -3.55
N PRO A 89 -19.18 14.23 -3.65
CA PRO A 89 -20.11 13.29 -3.02
C PRO A 89 -20.08 11.96 -3.78
N PRO A 90 -19.92 10.81 -3.10
CA PRO A 90 -20.29 9.55 -3.73
C PRO A 90 -21.77 9.59 -4.13
N PRO A 91 -22.17 8.91 -5.22
CA PRO A 91 -23.57 8.74 -5.58
C PRO A 91 -24.41 8.24 -4.40
N SER A 92 -25.65 8.72 -4.27
CA SER A 92 -26.55 8.35 -3.17
C SER A 92 -26.99 6.88 -3.20
N SER A 93 -26.79 6.20 -4.32
CA SER A 93 -27.06 4.78 -4.53
C SER A 93 -25.81 4.11 -5.11
N GLY A 94 -25.44 2.96 -4.56
CA GLY A 94 -24.36 2.18 -5.14
C GLY A 94 -24.81 1.31 -6.32
N LEU A 95 -23.85 0.99 -7.19
CA LEU A 95 -23.95 -0.01 -8.24
C LEU A 95 -22.94 -1.12 -7.92
N THR A 96 -23.30 -2.37 -8.14
CA THR A 96 -22.37 -3.49 -7.97
C THR A 96 -21.97 -3.99 -9.34
N PRO A 97 -20.73 -3.80 -9.81
CA PRO A 97 -20.28 -4.32 -11.09
C PRO A 97 -20.45 -5.84 -11.20
N THR A 98 -20.59 -6.33 -12.42
CA THR A 98 -20.25 -7.73 -12.71
C THR A 98 -18.73 -7.85 -12.71
N PHE A 99 -18.20 -8.74 -11.88
CA PHE A 99 -16.76 -8.91 -11.71
C PHE A 99 -16.21 -10.10 -12.48
N ASN A 100 -15.02 -9.96 -13.07
CA ASN A 100 -14.27 -11.09 -13.62
C ASN A 100 -13.81 -12.05 -12.52
N TYR A 101 -13.30 -11.50 -11.41
CA TYR A 101 -12.90 -12.22 -10.19
C TYR A 101 -14.03 -12.22 -9.17
N ASN A 102 -15.23 -12.67 -9.57
CA ASN A 102 -16.44 -12.52 -8.75
C ASN A 102 -16.37 -13.27 -7.42
N SER A 103 -15.80 -14.48 -7.39
CA SER A 103 -15.67 -15.28 -6.15
C SER A 103 -14.70 -14.68 -5.13
N GLU A 104 -13.90 -13.71 -5.54
CA GLU A 104 -12.89 -13.03 -4.73
C GLU A 104 -13.21 -11.52 -4.60
N SER A 105 -14.44 -11.11 -4.93
CA SER A 105 -14.88 -9.71 -4.85
C SER A 105 -15.97 -9.53 -3.81
N ASP A 106 -16.01 -8.36 -3.17
CA ASP A 106 -17.04 -8.04 -2.20
C ASP A 106 -18.33 -7.59 -2.87
N HIS A 107 -19.46 -7.98 -2.28
CA HIS A 107 -20.80 -7.58 -2.71
C HIS A 107 -21.52 -6.83 -1.57
N PRO A 108 -21.10 -5.58 -1.25
CA PRO A 108 -21.76 -4.79 -0.21
C PRO A 108 -23.24 -4.59 -0.56
N ALA A 109 -24.12 -4.68 0.43
CA ALA A 109 -25.56 -4.55 0.22
C ALA A 109 -25.94 -3.16 -0.33
N GLU A 110 -25.17 -2.13 0.04
CA GLU A 110 -25.33 -0.76 -0.45
C GLU A 110 -24.77 -0.54 -1.87
N GLY A 111 -24.06 -1.52 -2.44
CA GLY A 111 -23.33 -1.41 -3.70
C GLY A 111 -22.05 -0.56 -3.60
N TYR A 112 -21.34 -0.41 -4.72
CA TYR A 112 -20.18 0.47 -4.82
C TYR A 112 -20.65 1.88 -5.22
N PRO A 113 -20.18 2.95 -4.55
CA PRO A 113 -20.58 4.32 -4.84
C PRO A 113 -19.90 4.85 -6.11
N ILE A 114 -20.32 4.35 -7.27
CA ILE A 114 -19.78 4.69 -8.59
C ILE A 114 -20.86 5.19 -9.55
N ASP A 115 -20.45 6.07 -10.45
CA ASP A 115 -21.25 6.63 -11.54
C ASP A 115 -20.34 7.03 -12.72
N GLN A 116 -20.91 7.67 -13.74
CA GLN A 116 -20.18 8.16 -14.91
C GLN A 116 -19.12 9.22 -14.59
N SER A 117 -19.21 9.88 -13.44
CA SER A 117 -18.27 10.91 -13.00
C SER A 117 -17.11 10.34 -12.17
N THR A 118 -17.18 9.06 -11.80
CA THR A 118 -16.14 8.39 -11.02
C THR A 118 -14.81 8.44 -11.77
N LEU A 119 -13.81 9.04 -11.12
CA LEU A 119 -12.49 9.15 -11.68
C LEU A 119 -11.78 7.81 -11.59
N ILE A 120 -11.13 7.43 -12.69
CA ILE A 120 -10.35 6.20 -12.82
C ILE A 120 -8.93 6.53 -13.26
N GLU A 121 -7.99 5.67 -12.87
CA GLU A 121 -6.61 5.72 -13.39
C GLU A 121 -6.58 5.68 -14.92
N GLY A 122 -5.76 6.54 -15.54
CA GLY A 122 -5.64 6.69 -16.99
C GLY A 122 -6.86 7.36 -17.66
N GLY A 123 -7.94 7.59 -16.91
CA GLY A 123 -9.14 8.27 -17.38
C GLY A 123 -10.03 7.45 -18.31
N PRO A 124 -11.15 8.04 -18.77
CA PRO A 124 -12.14 7.34 -19.59
C PRO A 124 -11.57 6.86 -20.93
N ALA A 125 -10.52 7.51 -21.44
CA ALA A 125 -9.87 7.13 -22.70
C ALA A 125 -8.85 5.98 -22.55
N ALA A 126 -8.51 5.54 -21.33
CA ALA A 126 -7.60 4.43 -21.12
C ALA A 126 -8.13 3.14 -21.78
N GLY A 127 -7.27 2.37 -22.42
CA GLY A 127 -7.66 1.11 -23.06
C GLY A 127 -8.27 0.13 -22.06
N SER A 128 -9.25 -0.67 -22.48
CA SER A 128 -9.98 -1.60 -21.60
C SER A 128 -9.08 -2.67 -20.95
N GLY A 129 -7.93 -2.98 -21.55
CA GLY A 129 -6.93 -3.91 -21.01
C GLY A 129 -5.90 -3.29 -20.05
N THR A 130 -6.05 -2.00 -19.71
CA THR A 130 -5.22 -1.33 -18.68
C THR A 130 -5.87 -1.44 -17.31
N ASP A 131 -5.17 -1.03 -16.25
CA ASP A 131 -5.62 -1.28 -14.88
C ASP A 131 -6.91 -0.53 -14.50
N ARG A 132 -7.07 0.74 -14.89
CA ARG A 132 -8.30 1.53 -14.70
C ARG A 132 -8.87 1.46 -13.28
N HIS A 133 -8.00 1.63 -12.27
CA HIS A 133 -8.39 1.59 -10.87
C HIS A 133 -9.37 2.72 -10.53
N ALA A 134 -10.43 2.40 -9.81
CA ALA A 134 -11.32 3.37 -9.18
C ALA A 134 -11.19 3.25 -7.65
N LEU A 135 -10.73 4.32 -7.00
CA LEU A 135 -10.55 4.37 -5.55
C LEU A 135 -11.56 5.36 -4.97
N ILE A 136 -12.47 4.90 -4.11
CA ILE A 136 -13.58 5.72 -3.61
C ILE A 136 -13.66 5.63 -2.09
N VAL A 137 -13.60 6.77 -1.41
CA VAL A 137 -13.79 6.88 0.03
C VAL A 137 -15.16 7.48 0.31
N ASN A 138 -16.03 6.68 0.93
CA ASN A 138 -17.28 7.18 1.47
C ASN A 138 -17.02 7.83 2.83
N LYS A 139 -16.94 9.16 2.83
CA LYS A 139 -16.66 9.96 4.02
C LYS A 139 -17.68 9.84 5.15
N SER A 140 -18.91 9.40 4.86
CA SER A 140 -19.98 9.26 5.86
C SER A 140 -19.93 7.89 6.54
N LEU A 141 -19.52 6.86 5.81
CA LEU A 141 -19.42 5.48 6.32
C LEU A 141 -18.01 5.13 6.80
N CYS A 142 -17.01 5.97 6.47
CA CYS A 142 -15.60 5.63 6.57
C CYS A 142 -15.27 4.26 5.98
N LYS A 143 -15.83 4.03 4.79
CA LYS A 143 -15.54 2.86 3.96
C LYS A 143 -14.74 3.27 2.73
N LEU A 144 -13.79 2.44 2.36
CA LEU A 144 -13.03 2.55 1.13
C LEU A 144 -13.48 1.43 0.18
N TYR A 145 -13.80 1.81 -1.04
CA TYR A 145 -14.22 0.94 -2.13
C TYR A 145 -13.17 1.05 -3.22
N GLU A 146 -12.54 -0.07 -3.56
CA GLU A 146 -11.48 -0.11 -4.58
C GLU A 146 -11.86 -1.13 -5.64
N ILE A 147 -11.82 -0.69 -6.89
CA ILE A 147 -12.21 -1.48 -8.04
C ILE A 147 -11.03 -1.54 -9.00
N TYR A 148 -10.62 -2.74 -9.39
CA TYR A 148 -9.71 -2.95 -10.50
C TYR A 148 -10.49 -3.06 -11.81
N ASN A 149 -9.96 -2.46 -12.86
CA ASN A 149 -10.43 -2.54 -14.24
C ASN A 149 -11.88 -2.07 -14.45
N LEU A 150 -12.27 -0.93 -13.84
CA LEU A 150 -13.61 -0.38 -14.03
C LEU A 150 -13.80 0.11 -15.47
N GLN A 151 -14.68 -0.57 -16.22
CA GLN A 151 -15.00 -0.20 -17.59
C GLN A 151 -15.94 1.01 -17.62
N ASN A 152 -15.84 1.84 -18.67
CA ASN A 152 -16.82 2.91 -18.86
C ASN A 152 -18.22 2.31 -19.02
N PHE A 153 -19.21 2.93 -18.39
CA PHE A 153 -20.61 2.50 -18.46
C PHE A 153 -21.53 3.72 -18.55
N THR A 154 -22.70 3.54 -19.16
CA THR A 154 -23.74 4.60 -19.27
C THR A 154 -24.83 4.42 -18.22
N ASN A 155 -25.68 5.44 -18.02
CA ASN A 155 -26.77 5.33 -17.06
C ASN A 155 -27.75 4.20 -17.44
N GLY A 156 -28.10 3.34 -16.48
CA GLY A 156 -28.91 2.15 -16.70
C GLY A 156 -28.16 0.93 -17.25
N GLN A 157 -26.87 1.07 -17.56
CA GLN A 157 -26.02 -0.06 -17.92
C GLN A 157 -25.41 -0.69 -16.67
N GLN A 158 -25.42 -2.03 -16.62
CA GLN A 158 -24.70 -2.78 -15.60
C GLN A 158 -23.18 -2.54 -15.73
N PRO A 159 -22.49 -2.01 -14.70
CA PRO A 159 -21.04 -1.83 -14.76
C PRO A 159 -20.31 -3.18 -14.83
N VAL A 160 -19.14 -3.18 -15.45
CA VAL A 160 -18.24 -4.34 -15.51
C VAL A 160 -16.88 -3.94 -14.96
N ALA A 161 -16.29 -4.81 -14.17
CA ALA A 161 -14.98 -4.60 -13.57
C ALA A 161 -14.20 -5.91 -13.42
N GLY A 162 -12.90 -5.81 -13.15
CA GLY A 162 -12.06 -6.96 -12.84
C GLY A 162 -12.40 -7.53 -11.47
N SER A 163 -12.19 -6.74 -10.41
CA SER A 163 -12.45 -7.11 -9.02
C SER A 163 -12.94 -5.92 -8.21
N GLY A 164 -13.54 -6.18 -7.05
CA GLY A 164 -13.99 -5.17 -6.11
C GLY A 164 -13.64 -5.54 -4.67
N ALA A 165 -13.07 -4.58 -3.93
CA ALA A 165 -12.71 -4.72 -2.54
C ALA A 165 -13.31 -3.58 -1.70
N VAL A 166 -13.87 -3.92 -0.54
CA VAL A 166 -14.42 -2.97 0.42
C VAL A 166 -13.68 -3.08 1.74
N TRP A 167 -13.24 -1.93 2.25
CA TRP A 167 -12.50 -1.82 3.49
C TRP A 167 -13.25 -0.93 4.47
N ASP A 168 -13.44 -1.41 5.69
CA ASP A 168 -13.84 -0.58 6.82
C ASP A 168 -12.59 0.13 7.35
N LEU A 169 -12.50 1.44 7.14
CA LEU A 169 -11.32 2.22 7.53
C LEU A 169 -11.21 2.43 9.05
N THR A 170 -12.14 1.90 9.83
CA THR A 170 -12.11 1.89 11.30
C THR A 170 -11.66 0.56 11.89
N SER A 171 -11.31 -0.42 11.05
CA SER A 171 -11.02 -1.81 11.43
C SER A 171 -9.62 -2.26 10.98
N ASP A 172 -9.05 -3.23 11.70
CA ASP A 172 -7.82 -3.92 11.29
C ASP A 172 -8.07 -5.16 10.41
N ALA A 173 -9.32 -5.40 10.02
CA ALA A 173 -9.69 -6.54 9.20
C ALA A 173 -8.99 -6.46 7.83
N MET A 174 -8.20 -7.49 7.53
CA MET A 174 -7.63 -7.73 6.20
C MET A 174 -8.55 -8.64 5.38
N ARG A 175 -8.33 -8.69 4.05
CA ARG A 175 -9.09 -9.59 3.17
C ARG A 175 -8.89 -11.06 3.52
N PRO A 176 -9.85 -11.94 3.19
CA PRO A 176 -9.65 -13.38 3.26
C PRO A 176 -8.40 -13.82 2.51
N ILE A 177 -7.73 -14.86 3.03
CA ILE A 177 -6.57 -15.44 2.36
C ILE A 177 -7.00 -16.03 1.00
N GLY A 178 -6.21 -15.74 -0.02
CA GLY A 178 -6.45 -16.17 -1.39
C GLY A 178 -7.40 -15.28 -2.18
N TRP A 179 -7.89 -14.17 -1.62
CA TRP A 179 -8.75 -13.24 -2.35
C TRP A 179 -7.95 -12.08 -2.91
N THR A 180 -8.02 -11.86 -4.22
CA THR A 180 -7.51 -10.65 -4.85
C THR A 180 -8.23 -9.39 -4.36
N SER A 181 -7.69 -8.22 -4.68
CA SER A 181 -8.34 -6.93 -4.47
C SER A 181 -8.15 -6.04 -5.70
N ALA A 182 -8.31 -4.72 -5.56
CA ALA A 182 -7.82 -3.81 -6.57
C ALA A 182 -6.29 -3.84 -6.66
N ASP A 183 -5.60 -4.06 -5.54
CA ASP A 183 -4.20 -4.45 -5.54
C ASP A 183 -4.08 -5.98 -5.69
N ALA A 184 -3.20 -6.44 -6.58
CA ALA A 184 -3.05 -7.86 -6.85
C ALA A 184 -2.56 -8.68 -5.63
N ALA A 185 -1.96 -8.04 -4.62
CA ALA A 185 -1.53 -8.68 -3.38
C ALA A 185 -2.68 -8.95 -2.39
N GLY A 186 -3.91 -8.52 -2.71
CA GLY A 186 -5.06 -8.57 -1.78
C GLY A 186 -5.02 -7.46 -0.73
N LEU A 187 -4.32 -6.35 -1.00
CA LEU A 187 -4.07 -5.24 -0.08
C LEU A 187 -4.82 -3.97 -0.50
N PRO A 188 -5.09 -3.03 0.41
CA PRO A 188 -5.75 -1.78 0.05
C PRO A 188 -4.76 -0.83 -0.64
N ILE A 189 -5.18 -0.14 -1.70
CA ILE A 189 -4.33 0.79 -2.47
C ILE A 189 -4.22 2.13 -1.74
N THR A 190 -5.35 2.77 -1.45
CA THR A 190 -5.45 4.15 -0.94
C THR A 190 -4.66 4.38 0.35
N PRO A 191 -4.72 3.50 1.37
CA PRO A 191 -3.94 3.60 2.60
C PRO A 191 -2.44 3.40 2.40
N LEU A 192 -2.00 2.97 1.22
CA LEU A 192 -0.61 2.74 0.88
C LEU A 192 -0.08 3.71 -0.19
N LEU A 193 -0.88 4.69 -0.61
CA LEU A 193 -0.47 5.73 -1.54
C LEU A 193 0.37 6.79 -0.83
N LEU A 194 1.41 7.26 -1.50
CA LEU A 194 2.13 8.45 -1.07
C LEU A 194 1.24 9.68 -1.23
N ARG A 195 0.96 10.41 -0.14
CA ARG A 195 0.05 11.56 -0.16
C ARG A 195 0.77 12.91 -0.04
N PRO A 196 0.39 13.92 -0.85
CA PRO A 196 0.97 15.25 -0.77
C PRO A 196 0.78 15.93 0.60
N ASP A 197 -0.38 15.75 1.25
CA ASP A 197 -0.66 16.41 2.53
C ASP A 197 0.20 15.87 3.67
N GLU A 198 0.53 14.58 3.67
CA GLU A 198 1.45 13.96 4.64
C GLU A 198 2.91 14.37 4.41
N ILE A 199 3.32 14.49 3.14
CA ILE A 199 4.64 15.03 2.78
C ILE A 199 4.78 16.46 3.31
N LEU A 200 3.76 17.30 3.08
CA LEU A 200 3.74 18.69 3.53
C LEU A 200 3.66 18.81 5.06
N ALA A 201 3.00 17.86 5.73
CA ALA A 201 2.98 17.74 7.19
C ALA A 201 4.31 17.23 7.77
N GLY A 202 5.19 16.65 6.95
CA GLY A 202 6.54 16.24 7.33
C GLY A 202 6.68 14.79 7.78
N SER A 203 5.62 13.97 7.71
CA SER A 203 5.62 12.58 8.15
C SER A 203 4.62 11.73 7.39
N ILE A 204 5.04 10.52 6.99
CA ILE A 204 4.17 9.50 6.38
C ILE A 204 4.16 8.30 7.34
N PRO A 205 3.06 8.07 8.07
CA PRO A 205 3.01 7.08 9.16
C PRO A 205 2.55 5.69 8.73
N HIS A 206 2.52 5.42 7.43
CA HIS A 206 2.05 4.16 6.87
C HIS A 206 3.05 3.64 5.83
N ALA A 207 2.94 2.36 5.50
CA ALA A 207 3.75 1.77 4.46
C ALA A 207 3.36 2.31 3.07
N ILE A 208 4.33 2.43 2.18
CA ILE A 208 4.11 2.99 0.83
C ILE A 208 4.20 1.86 -0.19
N ARG A 209 3.14 1.59 -0.95
CA ARG A 209 3.15 0.53 -1.98
C ARG A 209 4.07 0.86 -3.15
N PHE A 210 4.63 -0.16 -3.78
CA PHE A 210 5.28 -0.07 -5.10
C PHE A 210 5.11 -1.40 -5.85
N THR A 211 5.33 -1.35 -7.16
CA THR A 211 5.26 -2.50 -8.07
C THR A 211 6.66 -3.03 -8.39
N ALA A 212 6.84 -4.34 -8.37
CA ALA A 212 7.99 -4.97 -9.01
C ALA A 212 7.61 -5.40 -10.43
N HIS A 213 8.62 -5.55 -11.29
CA HIS A 213 8.39 -6.03 -12.64
C HIS A 213 7.81 -7.46 -12.66
N CYS A 214 8.04 -8.24 -11.60
CA CYS A 214 7.55 -9.59 -11.41
C CYS A 214 7.69 -10.01 -9.94
N THR A 215 6.83 -10.94 -9.51
CA THR A 215 6.76 -11.47 -8.14
C THR A 215 6.56 -12.99 -8.17
N HIS A 216 6.66 -13.62 -6.99
CA HIS A 216 6.35 -15.04 -6.79
C HIS A 216 5.75 -15.29 -5.41
N GLY A 217 4.52 -15.78 -5.34
CA GLY A 217 3.85 -16.06 -4.08
C GLY A 217 3.46 -14.79 -3.32
N TYR A 218 2.93 -15.01 -2.11
CA TYR A 218 2.65 -13.93 -1.15
C TYR A 218 3.16 -14.29 0.24
N ILE A 219 3.41 -13.24 1.02
CA ILE A 219 3.63 -13.31 2.46
C ILE A 219 2.76 -12.24 3.13
N TRP A 220 2.28 -12.54 4.34
CA TRP A 220 1.47 -11.60 5.10
C TRP A 220 2.24 -10.27 5.32
N PRO A 221 1.59 -9.10 5.17
CA PRO A 221 0.13 -8.90 5.06
C PRO A 221 -0.48 -9.15 3.68
N GLY A 222 0.32 -9.43 2.64
CA GLY A 222 -0.20 -9.90 1.36
C GLY A 222 -0.93 -11.23 1.54
N SER A 223 -2.04 -11.39 0.83
CA SER A 223 -2.95 -12.52 0.98
C SER A 223 -3.25 -13.24 -0.33
N HIS A 224 -2.81 -12.73 -1.47
CA HIS A 224 -3.10 -13.28 -2.80
C HIS A 224 -1.87 -13.26 -3.72
N ASP A 225 -1.79 -14.21 -4.65
CA ASP A 225 -0.70 -14.34 -5.64
C ASP A 225 -1.22 -14.14 -7.08
N ALA A 226 -0.53 -13.28 -7.82
CA ALA A 226 -0.69 -12.99 -9.24
C ALA A 226 0.69 -12.99 -9.95
N GLY A 227 1.74 -13.37 -9.21
CA GLY A 227 3.09 -13.49 -9.73
C GLY A 227 3.22 -14.64 -10.72
N SER A 228 4.14 -14.49 -11.66
CA SER A 228 4.40 -15.48 -12.71
C SER A 228 5.86 -15.93 -12.74
N CYS A 229 6.68 -15.42 -11.82
CA CYS A 229 8.10 -15.73 -11.77
C CYS A 229 8.44 -16.81 -10.73
N THR A 230 9.73 -17.10 -10.59
CA THR A 230 10.26 -18.12 -9.68
C THR A 230 10.48 -17.56 -8.28
N THR A 231 10.81 -18.43 -7.33
CA THR A 231 11.14 -18.10 -5.94
C THR A 231 12.31 -17.11 -5.76
N ALA A 232 13.09 -16.83 -6.81
CA ALA A 232 14.12 -15.80 -6.81
C ALA A 232 13.53 -14.36 -6.83
N PHE A 233 12.24 -14.22 -7.14
CA PHE A 233 11.52 -12.96 -7.12
C PHE A 233 10.83 -12.75 -5.78
N PRO A 234 10.69 -11.49 -5.33
CA PRO A 234 10.02 -11.21 -4.07
C PRO A 234 8.54 -11.65 -4.09
N PRO A 235 8.03 -12.15 -2.96
CA PRO A 235 6.61 -12.38 -2.78
C PRO A 235 5.86 -11.07 -2.61
N MET A 236 4.60 -11.06 -3.03
CA MET A 236 3.70 -9.95 -2.73
C MET A 236 3.48 -9.80 -1.23
N GLY A 237 3.31 -8.56 -0.77
CA GLY A 237 3.28 -8.23 0.66
C GLY A 237 4.65 -8.15 1.34
N ALA A 238 5.76 -8.50 0.65
CA ALA A 238 7.11 -8.31 1.19
C ALA A 238 7.42 -6.83 1.48
N ARG A 239 7.94 -6.57 2.68
CA ARG A 239 8.34 -5.24 3.16
C ARG A 239 9.83 -4.98 2.85
N PHE A 240 10.10 -3.91 2.11
CA PHE A 240 11.46 -3.40 1.87
C PHE A 240 11.69 -2.12 2.65
N ARG A 241 12.93 -1.81 2.99
CA ARG A 241 13.25 -0.53 3.64
C ARG A 241 14.60 -0.01 3.18
N LEU A 242 14.72 1.31 3.18
CA LEU A 242 15.99 1.98 3.05
C LEU A 242 16.81 1.72 4.31
N ARG A 243 18.10 1.46 4.15
CA ARG A 243 19.00 1.33 5.30
C ARG A 243 19.02 2.65 6.08
N SER A 244 19.02 2.57 7.41
CA SER A 244 19.04 3.75 8.28
C SER A 244 20.30 4.61 8.10
N SER A 245 21.40 4.02 7.64
CA SER A 245 22.66 4.71 7.35
C SER A 245 22.71 5.37 5.97
N PHE A 246 21.65 5.31 5.16
CA PHE A 246 21.60 6.05 3.90
C PHE A 246 21.49 7.54 4.20
N ASP A 247 22.45 8.34 3.73
CA ASP A 247 22.42 9.78 3.91
C ASP A 247 21.37 10.41 2.99
N ILE A 248 20.37 11.03 3.61
CA ILE A 248 19.27 11.71 2.93
C ILE A 248 19.46 13.24 2.89
N SER A 249 20.50 13.77 3.53
CA SER A 249 20.66 15.22 3.73
C SER A 249 20.82 16.01 2.43
N GLY A 250 21.35 15.35 1.38
CA GLY A 250 21.50 15.91 0.04
C GLY A 250 20.20 16.01 -0.78
N PHE A 251 19.09 15.45 -0.31
CA PHE A 251 17.81 15.47 -1.02
C PHE A 251 16.98 16.69 -0.64
N ALA A 252 16.07 17.11 -1.54
CA ALA A 252 15.12 18.18 -1.27
C ALA A 252 14.27 17.87 -0.01
N PRO A 253 13.83 18.88 0.77
CA PRO A 253 13.13 18.66 2.03
C PRO A 253 11.94 17.68 1.94
N ASN A 254 11.11 17.80 0.90
CA ASN A 254 9.97 16.91 0.68
C ASN A 254 10.42 15.47 0.37
N ALA A 255 11.50 15.29 -0.40
CA ALA A 255 12.06 13.97 -0.66
C ALA A 255 12.64 13.34 0.61
N GLN A 256 13.21 14.14 1.52
CA GLN A 256 13.67 13.63 2.82
C GLN A 256 12.53 13.09 3.67
N VAL A 257 11.32 13.66 3.60
CA VAL A 257 10.15 13.11 4.30
C VAL A 257 9.83 11.70 3.81
N VAL A 258 9.80 11.51 2.48
CA VAL A 258 9.58 10.20 1.85
C VAL A 258 10.70 9.21 2.20
N LEU A 259 11.96 9.63 2.09
CA LEU A 259 13.11 8.77 2.39
C LEU A 259 13.20 8.41 3.87
N ARG A 260 12.78 9.30 4.79
CA ARG A 260 12.64 8.98 6.22
C ARG A 260 11.57 7.91 6.44
N ALA A 261 10.42 8.03 5.77
CA ALA A 261 9.40 6.99 5.81
C ALA A 261 10.01 5.66 5.36
N PHE A 262 10.71 5.64 4.21
CA PHE A 262 11.38 4.45 3.70
C PHE A 262 12.41 3.83 4.65
N GLN A 263 13.02 4.60 5.56
CA GLN A 263 13.96 4.09 6.57
C GLN A 263 13.28 3.44 7.77
N GLY A 264 12.11 3.94 8.17
CA GLY A 264 11.33 3.44 9.32
C GLY A 264 10.25 2.46 8.90
N ILE A 265 9.20 3.02 8.29
CA ILE A 265 8.00 2.31 7.88
C ILE A 265 8.20 1.84 6.45
N SER A 266 8.27 0.51 6.26
CA SER A 266 8.71 -0.09 5.01
C SER A 266 8.04 0.46 3.75
N VAL A 267 8.84 0.46 2.71
CA VAL A 267 8.47 0.45 1.30
C VAL A 267 7.85 -0.91 0.98
N ALA A 268 6.53 -0.89 0.86
CA ALA A 268 5.63 -1.79 0.14
C ALA A 268 4.98 -2.99 0.83
N ALA A 269 3.67 -3.00 0.64
CA ALA A 269 2.94 -4.11 0.04
C ALA A 269 3.40 -4.29 -1.41
N LEU A 270 4.31 -5.22 -1.68
CA LEU A 270 4.73 -5.46 -3.06
C LEU A 270 3.55 -6.02 -3.86
N THR A 271 3.33 -5.50 -5.06
CA THR A 271 2.32 -5.99 -6.01
C THR A 271 2.92 -6.15 -7.41
N THR A 272 2.25 -6.88 -8.30
CA THR A 272 2.65 -7.00 -9.71
C THR A 272 2.18 -5.79 -10.51
N GLY A 273 3.05 -5.20 -11.33
CA GLY A 273 2.62 -4.17 -12.30
C GLY A 273 1.73 -4.78 -13.39
N GLY A 274 0.58 -4.15 -13.67
CA GLY A 274 -0.15 -4.36 -14.91
C GLY A 274 0.75 -4.07 -16.12
N VAL A 275 0.46 -4.71 -17.26
CA VAL A 275 1.27 -4.56 -18.48
C VAL A 275 1.26 -3.10 -18.93
N GLN A 276 2.28 -2.33 -18.56
CA GLN A 276 2.61 -1.10 -19.27
C GLN A 276 3.17 -1.52 -20.64
N PRO A 277 2.54 -1.13 -21.78
CA PRO A 277 3.20 -1.26 -23.05
C PRO A 277 4.52 -0.48 -22.99
N PRO A 278 5.61 -1.04 -23.55
CA PRO A 278 6.94 -0.45 -23.44
C PRO A 278 6.89 1.00 -23.92
N ALA A 279 7.23 1.93 -23.02
CA ALA A 279 7.47 3.31 -23.40
C ALA A 279 8.56 3.33 -24.48
N THR A 280 8.15 3.64 -25.69
CA THR A 280 9.03 3.88 -26.82
C THR A 280 9.97 5.01 -26.43
N ARG A 281 11.27 4.74 -26.47
CA ARG A 281 12.34 5.71 -26.23
C ARG A 281 12.16 6.98 -27.08
N LEU A 282 12.43 8.13 -26.46
CA LEU A 282 13.35 9.12 -27.02
C LEU A 282 14.57 9.19 -26.11
#